data_AF-A0A1J3H110-F1
#
_entry.id   AF-A0A1J3H110-F1
#
_cell.length_a   1.000
_cell.length_b   1.000
_cell.length_c   1.000
_cell.angle_alpha   90.00
_cell.angle_beta   90.00
_cell.angle_gamma   90.00
#
_symmetry.space_group_name_H-M   'P 1'
#
loop_
_entity.id
_entity.type
_entity.pdbx_description
1 polymer ?
#
loop_
_entity_poly.entity_id
_entity_poly.type
_entity_poly.pdbx_seq_one_letter_code
_entity_poly.pdbx_strand_id
1 'polypeptide(L)'
;KELEFNEKKLLNVRSALEKYVANDYSMNKLAKEAYRAYIAAYNSHSLKDIFNVHRLDLQAVAASFCFSSPPRVSLNIESGAGKVRKAKNQQSRNGFSP
;
A
#
# COMPACT_ATOMS: atom_id res chain seq x y z
N LYS A 1 23.50 5.15 30.37
CA LYS A 1 22.59 6.31 30.50
C LYS A 1 21.25 5.88 29.96
N GLU A 2 20.31 5.55 30.84
CA GLU A 2 18.95 5.21 30.43
C GLU A 2 18.26 6.49 29.99
N LEU A 3 17.61 6.45 28.83
CA LEU A 3 16.79 7.55 28.36
C LEU A 3 15.52 7.54 29.21
N GLU A 4 15.45 8.41 30.22
CA GLU A 4 14.20 8.64 30.97
C GLU A 4 13.12 9.12 30.00
N PHE A 5 12.25 8.20 29.59
CA PHE A 5 11.16 8.47 28.67
C PHE A 5 9.98 9.03 29.47
N ASN A 6 9.87 10.36 29.53
CA ASN A 6 8.76 11.01 30.21
C ASN A 6 7.51 11.01 29.32
N GLU A 7 6.71 9.95 29.44
CA GLU A 7 5.43 9.76 28.73
C GLU A 7 4.45 10.91 28.93
N LYS A 8 4.52 11.65 30.05
CA LYS A 8 3.61 12.78 30.35
C LYS A 8 3.92 14.04 29.54
N LYS A 9 5.13 14.15 28.99
CA LYS A 9 5.54 15.21 28.04
C LYS A 9 5.44 14.76 26.59
N LEU A 10 5.10 13.49 26.35
CA LEU A 10 4.71 13.04 25.05
C LEU A 10 3.38 13.72 24.76
N LEU A 11 3.42 14.88 24.08
CA LEU A 11 2.25 15.34 23.35
C LEU A 11 1.66 14.13 22.63
N ASN A 12 0.36 14.09 22.43
CA ASN A 12 -0.24 13.12 21.51
C ASN A 12 0.24 13.47 20.09
N VAL A 13 1.52 13.22 19.79
CA VAL A 13 2.23 13.59 18.55
C VAL A 13 1.48 12.96 17.39
N ARG A 14 0.99 11.74 17.59
CA ARG A 14 0.07 11.07 16.68
C ARG A 14 -1.16 11.93 16.36
N SER A 15 -1.93 12.34 17.36
CA SER A 15 -3.14 13.15 17.16
C SER A 15 -2.84 14.53 16.57
N ALA A 16 -1.68 15.12 16.89
CA ALA A 16 -1.22 16.37 16.29
C ALA A 16 -0.87 16.20 14.80
N LEU A 17 -0.18 15.11 14.44
CA LEU A 17 0.17 14.77 13.06
C LEU A 17 -1.07 14.41 12.24
N GLU A 18 -1.99 13.62 12.80
CA GLU A 18 -3.27 13.29 12.15
C GLU A 18 -4.06 14.57 11.82
N LYS A 19 -4.13 15.53 12.75
CA LYS A 19 -4.75 16.84 12.50
C LYS A 19 -4.00 17.64 11.45
N TYR A 20 -2.67 17.66 11.49
CA TYR A 20 -1.85 18.40 10.54
C TYR A 20 -2.01 17.86 9.10
N VAL A 21 -1.95 16.54 8.93
CA VAL A 21 -2.16 15.84 7.65
C VAL A 21 -3.61 15.96 7.16
N ALA A 22 -4.58 16.08 8.06
CA ALA A 22 -5.97 16.33 7.68
C ALA A 22 -6.23 17.78 7.25
N ASN A 23 -5.60 18.76 7.90
CA ASN A 23 -5.81 20.19 7.63
C ASN A 23 -5.02 20.69 6.42
N ASP A 24 -3.81 20.19 6.18
CA ASP A 24 -2.96 20.63 5.08
C ASP A 24 -3.18 19.77 3.83
N TYR A 25 -3.63 20.40 2.75
CA TYR A 25 -3.90 19.72 1.48
C TYR A 25 -2.65 19.05 0.87
N SER A 26 -1.49 19.70 0.94
CA SER A 26 -0.24 19.20 0.37
C SER A 26 0.25 17.98 1.13
N MET A 27 0.22 18.04 2.46
CA MET A 27 0.56 16.90 3.31
C MET A 27 -0.42 15.74 3.14
N ASN A 28 -1.72 16.05 3.04
CA ASN A 28 -2.73 15.05 2.75
C ASN A 28 -2.47 14.33 1.42
N LYS A 29 -2.13 15.10 0.38
CA LYS A 29 -1.80 14.57 -0.95
C LYS A 29 -0.54 13.69 -0.91
N LEU A 30 0.54 14.16 -0.27
CA LEU A 30 1.78 13.41 -0.13
C LEU A 30 1.57 12.11 0.67
N ALA A 31 0.83 12.16 1.77
CA ALA A 31 0.52 10.98 2.58
C ALA A 31 -0.32 9.95 1.79
N LYS A 32 -1.28 10.41 0.96
CA LYS A 32 -2.06 9.53 0.08
C LYS A 32 -1.18 8.87 -0.99
N GLU A 33 -0.25 9.64 -1.55
CA GLU A 33 0.71 9.14 -2.54
C GLU A 33 1.66 8.10 -1.92
N ALA A 34 2.18 8.37 -0.71
CA ALA A 34 3.03 7.44 0.03
C ALA A 34 2.29 6.14 0.39
N TYR A 35 1.04 6.24 0.86
CA TYR A 35 0.17 5.08 1.12
C TYR A 35 -0.03 4.23 -0.14
N ARG A 36 -0.30 4.86 -1.29
CA ARG A 36 -0.41 4.17 -2.58
C ARG A 36 0.90 3.51 -3.01
N ALA A 37 2.02 4.21 -2.88
CA ALA A 37 3.34 3.70 -3.26
C ALA A 37 3.75 2.49 -2.41
N TYR A 38 3.45 2.53 -1.10
CA TYR A 38 3.69 1.42 -0.19
C TYR A 38 2.96 0.15 -0.61
N ILE A 39 1.65 0.26 -0.91
CA ILE A 39 0.84 -0.88 -1.37
C ILE A 39 1.31 -1.36 -2.74
N ALA A 40 1.66 -0.45 -3.65
CA ALA A 40 2.19 -0.81 -4.97
C ALA A 40 3.52 -1.57 -4.86
N ALA A 41 4.40 -1.21 -3.91
CA ALA A 41 5.63 -1.92 -3.64
C ALA A 41 5.38 -3.35 -3.14
N TYR A 42 4.43 -3.53 -2.20
CA TYR A 42 3.98 -4.88 -1.81
C TYR A 42 3.42 -5.66 -3.02
N ASN A 43 2.68 -4.98 -3.90
CA ASN A 43 2.12 -5.61 -5.09
C ASN A 43 3.16 -5.98 -6.15
N SER A 44 4.26 -5.21 -6.30
CA SER A 44 5.31 -5.51 -7.27
C SER A 44 6.36 -6.49 -6.74
N HIS A 45 6.45 -6.67 -5.42
CA HIS A 45 7.50 -7.50 -4.83
C HIS A 45 7.32 -9.00 -5.14
N SER A 46 8.40 -9.70 -5.46
CA SER A 46 8.36 -11.10 -5.93
C SER A 46 7.99 -12.11 -4.84
N LEU A 47 8.36 -11.84 -3.58
CA LEU A 47 8.20 -12.79 -2.47
C LEU A 47 6.81 -12.66 -1.83
N LYS A 48 5.79 -13.21 -2.51
CA LYS A 48 4.38 -13.08 -2.12
C LYS A 48 3.98 -13.76 -0.82
N ASP A 49 4.79 -14.70 -0.32
CA ASP A 49 4.53 -15.34 0.97
C ASP A 49 4.72 -14.38 2.15
N ILE A 50 5.65 -13.43 2.00
CA ILE A 50 5.94 -12.40 3.01
C ILE A 50 5.22 -11.09 2.66
N PHE A 51 5.30 -10.65 1.40
CA PHE A 51 4.77 -9.37 0.94
C PHE A 51 3.45 -9.54 0.18
N ASN A 52 2.43 -10.00 0.90
CA ASN A 52 1.10 -10.22 0.36
C ASN A 52 0.16 -9.03 0.61
N VAL A 53 -0.20 -8.30 -0.45
CA VAL A 53 -1.17 -7.19 -0.36
C VAL A 53 -2.54 -7.65 0.15
N HIS A 54 -2.96 -8.88 -0.14
CA HIS A 54 -4.26 -9.40 0.29
C HIS A 54 -4.30 -9.76 1.77
N ARG A 55 -3.14 -9.96 2.41
CA ARG A 55 -3.04 -10.20 3.86
C ARG A 55 -2.66 -8.93 4.64
N LEU A 56 -2.49 -7.81 3.95
CA LEU A 56 -2.06 -6.55 4.55
C LEU A 56 -3.26 -5.86 5.21
N ASP A 57 -3.13 -5.47 6.48
CA ASP A 57 -4.13 -4.66 7.17
C ASP A 57 -4.05 -3.20 6.68
N LEU A 58 -4.93 -2.86 5.75
CA LEU A 58 -5.00 -1.53 5.16
C LEU A 58 -5.34 -0.43 6.19
N GLN A 59 -6.02 -0.78 7.28
CA GLN A 59 -6.36 0.19 8.32
C GLN A 59 -5.16 0.50 9.21
N ALA A 60 -4.38 -0.52 9.59
CA ALA A 60 -3.12 -0.32 10.31
C ALA A 60 -2.09 0.44 9.47
N VAL A 61 -2.03 0.17 8.16
CA VAL A 61 -1.16 0.91 7.23
C VAL A 61 -1.63 2.36 7.12
N ALA A 62 -2.92 2.63 6.96
CA ALA A 62 -3.45 3.99 6.93
C ALA A 62 -3.13 4.78 8.21
N ALA A 63 -3.26 4.14 9.37
CA ALA A 63 -2.88 4.69 10.66
C ALA A 63 -1.38 5.08 10.74
N SER A 64 -0.51 4.36 10.04
CA SER A 64 0.94 4.68 9.98
C SER A 64 1.23 5.92 9.14
N PHE A 65 0.37 6.23 8.16
CA PHE A 65 0.43 7.46 7.35
C PHE A 65 -0.43 8.60 7.92
N CYS A 66 -0.75 8.54 9.21
CA CYS A 66 -1.55 9.55 9.92
C CYS A 66 -2.98 9.73 9.38
N PHE A 67 -3.55 8.67 8.79
CA PHE A 67 -4.96 8.65 8.41
C PHE A 67 -5.80 7.91 9.46
N SER A 68 -6.92 8.52 9.83
CA SER A 68 -7.92 7.90 10.72
C SER A 68 -8.69 6.75 10.03
N SER A 69 -8.85 6.82 8.71
CA SER A 69 -9.48 5.79 7.89
C SER A 69 -8.70 5.58 6.58
N PRO A 70 -8.77 4.39 5.95
CA PRO A 70 -8.09 4.14 4.69
C PRO A 70 -8.51 5.15 3.62
N PRO A 71 -7.56 5.96 3.09
CA PRO A 71 -7.91 6.94 2.08
C PRO A 71 -8.34 6.23 0.79
N ARG A 72 -9.32 6.82 0.12
CA ARG A 72 -9.86 6.29 -1.14
C ARG A 72 -8.85 6.56 -2.27
N VAL A 73 -7.92 5.63 -2.49
CA VAL A 73 -6.87 5.71 -3.51
C VAL A 73 -7.05 4.62 -4.57
N SER A 74 -6.68 4.92 -5.82
CA SER A 74 -6.70 3.94 -6.91
C SER A 74 -5.52 2.99 -6.77
N LEU A 75 -5.80 1.78 -6.28
CA LEU A 75 -4.83 0.71 -6.14
C LEU A 75 -4.89 -0.18 -7.39
N ASN A 76 -3.89 -0.06 -8.28
CA ASN A 76 -3.69 -1.01 -9.37
C ASN A 76 -3.02 -2.28 -8.81
N ILE A 77 -3.79 -3.07 -8.06
CA ILE A 77 -3.35 -4.38 -7.57
C ILE A 77 -3.47 -5.33 -8.77
N GLU A 78 -2.34 -5.64 -9.41
CA GLU A 78 -2.28 -6.71 -10.41
C GLU A 78 -2.60 -8.04 -9.73
N SER A 79 -3.88 -8.43 -9.76
CA SER A 79 -4.28 -9.80 -9.46
C SER A 79 -3.62 -10.71 -10.50
N GLY A 80 -2.62 -11.49 -10.11
CA GLY A 80 -1.95 -12.49 -10.97
C GLY A 80 -2.92 -13.45 -11.69
N ALA A 81 -4.18 -13.51 -11.24
CA ALA A 81 -5.30 -14.16 -11.92
C ALA A 81 -5.55 -13.69 -13.37
N GLY A 82 -5.10 -12.50 -13.77
CA GLY A 82 -5.29 -11.97 -15.13
C GLY A 82 -4.26 -12.42 -16.17
N LYS A 83 -3.04 -12.78 -15.74
CA LYS A 83 -1.94 -13.15 -16.66
C LYS A 83 -2.07 -14.58 -17.21
N VAL A 84 -2.75 -15.47 -16.49
CA VAL A 84 -3.03 -16.86 -16.95
C VAL A 84 -3.96 -16.88 -18.18
N ARG A 85 -4.85 -15.88 -18.33
CA ARG A 85 -5.83 -15.87 -19.43
C ARG A 85 -5.26 -15.41 -20.78
N LYS A 86 -4.13 -14.70 -20.81
CA LYS A 86 -3.55 -14.21 -22.09
C LYS A 86 -2.51 -15.15 -22.70
N ALA A 87 -1.90 -16.04 -21.93
CA ALA A 87 -0.91 -16.99 -22.45
C ALA A 87 -1.51 -18.15 -23.28
N LYS A 88 -2.82 -18.41 -23.16
CA LYS A 88 -3.45 -19.57 -23.82
C LYS A 88 -3.91 -19.35 -25.27
N ASN A 89 -3.79 -18.13 -25.82
CA ASN A 89 -4.38 -17.78 -27.13
C ASN A 89 -3.37 -17.50 -28.25
N GLN A 90 -2.09 -17.86 -28.07
CA GLN A 90 -1.03 -17.60 -29.07
C GLN A 90 -0.28 -18.85 -29.57
N GLN A 91 -0.74 -20.06 -29.22
CA GLN A 91 -0.05 -21.33 -29.56
C GLN A 91 -0.84 -22.26 -30.49
N SER A 92 -1.71 -21.74 -31.37
CA SER A 92 -2.46 -22.58 -32.32
C SER A 92 -2.56 -22.00 -33.73
N ARG A 93 -1.45 -21.58 -34.34
CA ARG A 93 -1.42 -21.22 -35.78
C ARG A 93 -0.18 -21.67 -36.57
N ASN A 94 0.53 -22.69 -36.09
CA ASN A 94 1.63 -23.29 -36.86
C ASN A 94 1.39 -24.80 -37.02
N GLY A 95 0.37 -25.15 -37.79
CA GLY A 95 0.07 -26.53 -38.21
C GLY A 95 0.34 -26.69 -39.70
N PHE A 96 1.55 -27.17 -40.00
CA PHE A 96 1.96 -27.76 -41.27
C PHE A 96 1.05 -28.95 -41.62
N SER A 97 0.67 -29.10 -42.89
CA SER A 97 0.04 -30.31 -43.46
C SER A 97 0.27 -30.32 -44.98
N PRO A 98 0.30 -31.52 -45.60
CA PRO A 98 1.31 -31.98 -46.58
C PRO A 98 1.16 -31.46 -48.01
#